data_AF-A0AAW7ZFU1-F1
#
_entry.id   AF-A0AAW7ZFU1-F1
#
_cell.length_a   1.000
_cell.length_b   1.000
_cell.length_c   1.000
_cell.angle_alpha   90.00
_cell.angle_beta   90.00
_cell.angle_gamma   90.00
#
_symmetry.space_group_name_H-M   'P 1'
#
loop_
_entity.id
_entity.type
_entity.pdbx_description
1 polymer ?
#
loop_
_entity_poly.entity_id
_entity_poly.type
_entity_poly.pdbx_seq_one_letter_code
_entity_poly.pdbx_strand_id
1 'polypeptide(L)'
;MKQLASTLLWFLSLAVVVKLLFFDQPLGYFWIAIAVLSIFFGYKSVRKIELSSNASMQLTNWVNKFQSLSYYERQGYLHEVVNNAIKRNQPKQALEFLELVIKAEPDNDTAKTLMASIWGAELIGQYADSYPGR
;
A
#
# COMPACT_ATOMS: atom_id res chain seq x y z
N MET A 1 -3.67 22.05 1.21
CA MET A 1 -4.96 22.75 1.39
C MET A 1 -6.17 21.96 0.89
N LYS A 2 -6.15 21.39 -0.33
CA LYS A 2 -7.27 20.57 -0.86
C LYS A 2 -7.65 19.37 0.03
N GLN A 3 -6.66 18.76 0.68
CA GLN A 3 -6.86 17.59 1.54
C GLN A 3 -7.54 17.94 2.86
N LEU A 4 -7.08 18.99 3.55
CA LEU A 4 -7.74 19.52 4.76
C LEU A 4 -9.19 19.90 4.50
N ALA A 5 -9.48 20.55 3.36
CA ALA A 5 -10.83 20.89 2.96
C ALA A 5 -11.69 19.64 2.72
N SER A 6 -11.16 18.62 2.03
CA SER A 6 -11.87 17.35 1.80
C SER A 6 -12.15 16.60 3.09
N THR A 7 -11.19 16.54 4.02
CA THR A 7 -11.37 15.87 5.32
C THR A 7 -12.40 16.59 6.18
N LEU A 8 -12.39 17.93 6.17
CA LEU A 8 -13.40 18.76 6.83
C LEU A 8 -14.80 18.56 6.25
N LEU A 9 -14.91 18.52 4.91
CA LEU A 9 -16.18 18.29 4.22
C LEU A 9 -16.75 16.90 4.52
N TRP A 10 -15.87 15.89 4.61
CA TRP A 10 -16.23 14.53 5.00
C TRP A 10 -16.71 14.47 6.47
N PHE A 11 -16.03 15.15 7.39
CA PHE A 11 -16.47 15.25 8.78
C PHE A 11 -17.80 16.00 8.95
N LEU A 12 -18.00 17.09 8.20
CA LEU A 12 -19.23 17.89 8.21
C LEU A 12 -20.42 17.07 7.69
N SER A 13 -20.24 16.36 6.58
CA SER A 13 -21.29 15.50 6.01
C SER A 13 -21.63 14.33 6.96
N LEU A 14 -20.62 13.70 7.58
CA LEU A 14 -20.82 12.66 8.58
C LEU A 14 -21.59 13.18 9.81
N ALA A 15 -21.25 14.37 10.32
CA ALA A 15 -21.91 14.97 11.47
C ALA A 15 -23.39 15.31 11.18
N VAL A 16 -23.69 15.79 9.97
CA VAL A 16 -25.08 16.07 9.54
C VAL A 16 -25.88 14.77 9.45
N VAL A 17 -25.32 13.71 8.86
CA VAL A 17 -25.97 12.40 8.74
C VAL A 17 -26.23 11.78 10.12
N VAL A 18 -25.27 11.83 11.04
CA VAL A 18 -25.44 11.34 12.41
C VAL A 18 -26.51 12.15 13.15
N LYS A 19 -26.52 13.49 13.01
CA LYS A 19 -27.56 14.32 13.65
C LYS A 19 -28.96 14.05 13.10
N LEU A 20 -29.10 13.76 11.80
CA LEU A 20 -30.37 13.37 11.19
C LEU A 20 -30.86 12.00 11.68
N LEU A 21 -29.96 11.03 11.85
CA LEU A 21 -30.31 9.69 12.34
C LEU A 21 -30.65 9.67 13.83
N PHE A 22 -30.15 10.62 14.61
CA PHE A 22 -30.28 10.69 16.07
C PHE A 22 -30.97 11.98 16.54
N PHE A 23 -31.92 12.52 15.75
CA PHE A 23 -32.53 13.83 15.97
C PHE A 23 -33.16 14.02 17.37
N ASP A 24 -33.76 12.97 17.94
CA ASP A 24 -34.41 12.99 19.26
C ASP A 24 -33.59 12.33 20.38
N GLN A 25 -32.33 11.97 20.12
CA GLN A 25 -31.49 11.27 21.09
C GLN A 25 -30.56 12.25 21.82
N PRO A 26 -30.27 12.04 23.12
CA PRO A 26 -29.42 12.94 23.88
C PRO A 26 -28.01 13.01 23.29
N LEU A 27 -27.36 14.18 23.42
CA LEU A 27 -26.05 14.48 22.81
C LEU A 27 -24.96 13.43 23.05
N GLY A 28 -25.07 12.61 24.10
CA GLY A 28 -24.16 11.49 24.36
C GLY A 28 -24.10 10.48 23.21
N TYR A 29 -25.23 10.15 22.57
CA TYR A 29 -25.27 9.19 21.46
C TYR A 29 -24.58 9.71 20.19
N PHE A 30 -24.65 11.02 19.95
CA PHE A 30 -23.92 11.67 18.85
C PHE A 30 -22.40 11.49 19.01
N TRP A 31 -21.87 11.72 20.22
CA TRP A 31 -20.44 11.52 20.51
C TRP A 31 -20.02 10.06 20.47
N ILE A 32 -20.89 9.14 20.89
CA ILE A 32 -20.65 7.69 20.77
C ILE A 32 -20.58 7.29 19.28
N ALA A 33 -21.51 7.76 18.45
CA ALA A 33 -21.49 7.49 17.02
C ALA A 33 -20.22 8.05 16.35
N ILE A 34 -19.79 9.27 16.71
CA ILE A 34 -18.52 9.84 16.23
C ILE A 34 -17.33 9.01 16.72
N ALA A 35 -17.31 8.57 17.97
CA ALA A 35 -16.23 7.75 18.52
C ALA A 35 -16.14 6.39 17.80
N VAL A 36 -17.27 5.73 17.57
CA VAL A 36 -17.35 4.47 16.82
C VAL A 36 -16.88 4.66 15.38
N LEU A 37 -17.34 5.71 14.70
CA LEU A 37 -16.92 6.02 13.34
C LEU A 37 -15.42 6.39 13.28
N SER A 38 -14.92 7.13 14.26
CA SER A 38 -13.49 7.47 14.36
C SER A 38 -12.62 6.25 14.62
N ILE A 39 -13.11 5.28 15.40
CA ILE A 39 -12.44 3.99 15.59
C ILE A 39 -12.51 3.18 14.29
N PHE A 40 -13.68 3.06 13.66
CA PHE A 40 -13.89 2.26 12.45
C PHE A 40 -13.09 2.77 11.25
N PHE A 41 -13.06 4.08 11.03
CA PHE A 41 -12.28 4.72 9.95
C PHE A 41 -10.82 4.99 10.34
N GLY A 42 -10.53 5.13 11.64
CA GLY A 42 -9.16 5.27 12.17
C GLY A 42 -8.40 3.94 12.22
N TYR A 43 -9.11 2.80 12.23
CA TYR A 43 -8.52 1.47 12.08
C TYR A 43 -8.09 1.24 10.63
N LYS A 44 -7.00 1.91 10.22
CA LYS A 44 -6.23 1.45 9.07
C LYS A 44 -5.69 0.07 9.41
N SER A 45 -6.43 -0.96 8.98
CA SER A 45 -5.94 -2.33 8.92
C SER A 45 -4.78 -2.39 7.92
N VAL A 46 -3.59 -1.97 8.36
CA VAL A 46 -2.35 -2.34 7.68
C VAL A 46 -2.25 -3.85 7.87
N ARG A 47 -2.70 -4.62 6.87
CA ARG A 47 -2.54 -6.07 6.89
C ARG A 47 -1.05 -6.35 7.00
N LYS A 48 -0.68 -7.08 8.06
CA LYS A 48 0.70 -7.46 8.29
C LYS A 48 1.10 -8.45 7.20
N ILE A 49 2.18 -8.14 6.49
CA ILE A 49 2.82 -9.07 5.56
C ILE A 49 3.47 -10.16 6.41
N GLU A 50 3.02 -11.39 6.22
CA GLU A 50 3.62 -12.58 6.85
C GLU A 50 4.78 -13.07 5.98
N LEU A 51 5.96 -13.16 6.59
CA LEU A 51 7.16 -13.70 5.97
C LEU A 51 7.26 -15.21 6.26
N SER A 52 7.78 -15.98 5.31
CA SER A 52 8.11 -17.39 5.54
C SER A 52 9.30 -17.50 6.51
N SER A 53 9.41 -18.62 7.22
CA SER A 53 10.53 -18.88 8.15
C SER A 53 11.90 -18.90 7.48
N ASN A 54 11.93 -19.06 6.15
CA ASN A 54 13.14 -19.17 5.34
C ASN A 54 13.40 -17.90 4.51
N ALA A 55 12.69 -16.81 4.78
CA ALA A 55 12.86 -15.55 4.07
C ALA A 55 14.31 -15.05 4.18
N SER A 56 14.85 -14.53 3.07
CA SER A 56 16.19 -13.94 3.08
C SER A 56 16.22 -12.69 3.97
N MET A 57 17.37 -12.42 4.60
CA MET A 57 17.56 -11.24 5.44
C MET A 57 17.24 -9.93 4.70
N GLN A 58 17.50 -9.89 3.40
CA GLN A 58 17.19 -8.75 2.54
C GLN A 58 15.67 -8.55 2.38
N LEU A 59 14.93 -9.63 2.12
CA LEU A 59 13.47 -9.61 2.01
C LEU A 59 12.82 -9.18 3.34
N THR A 60 13.32 -9.71 4.46
CA THR A 60 12.87 -9.32 5.81
C THR A 60 13.08 -7.83 6.05
N ASN A 61 14.26 -7.30 5.71
CA ASN A 61 14.56 -5.88 5.88
C ASN A 61 13.65 -5.00 5.01
N TRP A 62 13.36 -5.41 3.78
CA TRP A 62 12.47 -4.68 2.88
C TRP A 62 11.04 -4.65 3.39
N VAL A 63 10.50 -5.79 3.83
CA VAL A 63 9.15 -5.88 4.39
C VAL A 63 9.03 -5.06 5.67
N ASN A 64 9.98 -5.18 6.59
CA ASN A 64 9.97 -4.43 7.85
C ASN A 64 10.01 -2.91 7.60
N LYS A 65 10.89 -2.46 6.69
CA LYS A 65 10.97 -1.04 6.31
C LYS A 65 9.67 -0.60 5.65
N PHE A 66 9.13 -1.34 4.68
CA PHE A 66 7.87 -1.02 4.01
C PHE A 66 6.71 -0.85 5.01
N GLN A 67 6.58 -1.75 5.98
CA GLN A 67 5.52 -1.68 6.99
C GLN A 67 5.64 -0.47 7.91
N SER A 68 6.87 -0.05 8.24
CA SER A 68 7.12 1.13 9.09
C SER A 68 6.81 2.46 8.43
N LEU A 69 6.76 2.50 7.10
CA LEU A 69 6.59 3.72 6.32
C LEU A 69 5.12 4.11 6.20
N SER A 70 4.86 5.42 6.09
CA SER A 70 3.54 5.95 5.74
C SER A 70 3.16 5.60 4.30
N TYR A 71 1.87 5.74 3.95
CA TYR A 71 1.38 5.42 2.61
C TYR A 71 2.15 6.14 1.49
N TYR A 72 2.46 7.42 1.65
CA TYR A 72 3.20 8.19 0.64
C TYR A 72 4.65 7.72 0.50
N GLU A 73 5.29 7.39 1.62
CA GLU A 73 6.68 6.92 1.63
C GLU A 73 6.80 5.50 1.06
N ARG A 74 5.79 4.64 1.28
CA ARG A 74 5.72 3.29 0.70
C ARG A 74 5.84 3.32 -0.81
N GLN A 75 5.17 4.27 -1.47
CA GLN A 75 5.22 4.41 -2.92
C GLN A 75 6.64 4.70 -3.43
N GLY A 76 7.31 5.70 -2.84
CA GLY A 76 8.70 6.01 -3.16
C GLY A 76 9.65 4.84 -2.85
N TYR A 77 9.40 4.14 -1.75
CA TYR A 77 10.20 3.01 -1.33
C TYR A 77 10.08 1.79 -2.27
N LEU A 78 8.89 1.50 -2.81
CA LEU A 78 8.71 0.45 -3.82
C LEU A 78 9.58 0.73 -5.05
N HIS A 79 9.57 1.95 -5.57
CA HIS A 79 10.43 2.35 -6.69
C HIS A 79 11.92 2.24 -6.35
N GLU A 80 12.31 2.66 -5.15
CA GLU A 80 13.71 2.57 -4.68
C GLU A 80 14.19 1.11 -4.65
N VAL A 81 13.41 0.21 -4.03
CA VAL A 81 13.73 -1.21 -3.91
C VAL A 81 13.88 -1.84 -5.29
N VAL A 82 12.91 -1.62 -6.18
CA VAL A 82 12.93 -2.20 -7.53
C VAL A 82 14.10 -1.69 -8.34
N ASN A 83 14.35 -0.38 -8.36
CA ASN A 83 15.49 0.19 -9.08
C ASN A 83 16.83 -0.32 -8.56
N ASN A 84 16.98 -0.43 -7.24
CA ASN A 84 18.19 -0.95 -6.63
C ASN A 84 18.38 -2.44 -6.89
N ALA A 85 17.30 -3.22 -6.87
CA ALA A 85 17.34 -4.65 -7.18
C ALA A 85 17.74 -4.90 -8.63
N ILE A 86 17.19 -4.14 -9.59
CA ILE A 86 17.58 -4.21 -11.00
C ILE A 86 19.08 -3.88 -11.17
N LYS A 87 19.54 -2.77 -10.57
CA LYS A 87 20.97 -2.38 -10.61
C LYS A 87 21.90 -3.43 -10.02
N ARG A 88 21.45 -4.18 -9.00
CA ARG A 88 22.21 -5.23 -8.32
C ARG A 88 22.01 -6.62 -8.94
N ASN A 89 21.30 -6.71 -10.06
CA ASN A 89 20.95 -7.97 -10.72
C ASN A 89 20.21 -8.96 -9.79
N GLN A 90 19.28 -8.44 -8.99
CA GLN A 90 18.43 -9.18 -8.05
C GLN A 90 16.92 -9.08 -8.39
N PRO A 91 16.49 -9.22 -9.66
CA PRO A 91 15.09 -9.02 -10.03
C PRO A 91 14.14 -10.00 -9.35
N LYS A 92 14.57 -11.25 -9.14
CA LYS A 92 13.77 -12.29 -8.47
C LYS A 92 13.39 -11.94 -7.03
N GLN A 93 14.31 -11.34 -6.28
CA GLN A 93 14.06 -10.92 -4.90
C GLN A 93 13.09 -9.73 -4.85
N ALA A 94 13.18 -8.83 -5.83
CA ALA A 94 12.22 -7.73 -5.96
C ALA A 94 10.82 -8.24 -6.33
N LEU A 95 10.71 -9.23 -7.20
CA LEU A 95 9.43 -9.87 -7.53
C LEU A 95 8.80 -10.52 -6.29
N GLU A 96 9.56 -11.31 -5.54
CA GLU A 96 9.09 -11.94 -4.30
C GLU A 96 8.59 -10.90 -3.28
N PHE A 97 9.30 -9.78 -3.15
CA PHE A 97 8.87 -8.66 -2.31
C PHE A 97 7.56 -8.03 -2.80
N LEU A 98 7.44 -7.75 -4.11
CA LEU A 98 6.24 -7.14 -4.68
C LEU A 98 5.01 -8.05 -4.57
N GLU A 99 5.18 -9.37 -4.74
CA GLU A 99 4.11 -10.35 -4.53
C GLU A 99 3.59 -10.32 -3.09
N LEU A 100 4.50 -10.26 -2.11
CA LEU A 100 4.13 -10.14 -0.70
C LEU A 100 3.37 -8.85 -0.41
N VAL A 101 3.77 -7.74 -1.02
CA VAL A 101 3.06 -6.45 -0.93
C VAL A 101 1.67 -6.55 -1.54
N ILE A 102 1.52 -7.10 -2.75
CA ILE A 102 0.22 -7.24 -3.42
C ILE A 102 -0.72 -8.19 -2.65
N LYS A 103 -0.17 -9.26 -2.05
CA LYS A 103 -0.96 -10.17 -1.21
C LYS A 103 -1.53 -9.47 0.03
N ALA A 104 -0.77 -8.55 0.63
CA ALA A 104 -1.23 -7.78 1.78
C ALA A 104 -2.11 -6.58 1.40
N GLU A 105 -1.80 -5.92 0.30
CA GLU A 105 -2.47 -4.73 -0.25
C GLU A 105 -2.86 -4.97 -1.73
N PRO A 106 -3.97 -5.70 -2.00
CA PRO A 106 -4.37 -6.07 -3.37
C PRO A 106 -4.74 -4.88 -4.27
N ASP A 107 -4.99 -3.72 -3.68
CA ASP A 107 -5.29 -2.44 -4.32
C ASP A 107 -4.03 -1.58 -4.59
N ASN A 108 -2.84 -2.08 -4.26
CA ASN A 108 -1.58 -1.37 -4.50
C ASN A 108 -1.17 -1.41 -5.99
N ASP A 109 -1.68 -0.46 -6.77
CA ASP A 109 -1.44 -0.37 -8.22
C ASP A 109 0.02 -0.15 -8.60
N THR A 110 0.80 0.53 -7.75
CA THR A 110 2.22 0.74 -7.99
C THR A 110 3.00 -0.57 -7.88
N ALA A 111 2.71 -1.40 -6.88
CA ALA A 111 3.36 -2.70 -6.74
C ALA A 111 3.08 -3.58 -7.98
N LYS A 112 1.84 -3.60 -8.48
CA LYS A 112 1.46 -4.31 -9.71
C LYS A 112 2.20 -3.78 -10.94
N THR A 113 2.25 -2.45 -11.09
CA THR A 113 2.91 -1.80 -12.23
C THR A 113 4.41 -2.09 -12.25
N LEU A 114 5.06 -2.05 -11.08
CA LEU A 114 6.48 -2.37 -10.94
C LEU A 114 6.77 -3.84 -11.24
N MET A 115 5.91 -4.75 -10.76
CA MET A 115 6.03 -6.18 -11.03
C MET A 115 5.90 -6.48 -12.54
N ALA A 116 4.91 -5.88 -13.20
CA ALA A 116 4.76 -5.98 -14.65
C ALA A 116 5.96 -5.40 -15.42
N SER A 117 6.56 -4.32 -14.90
CA SER A 117 7.74 -3.69 -15.50
C SER A 117 8.98 -4.61 -15.43
N ILE A 118 9.17 -5.31 -14.30
CA ILE A 118 10.26 -6.30 -14.16
C ILE A 118 10.04 -7.46 -15.12
N TRP A 119 8.83 -8.02 -15.20
CA TRP A 119 8.52 -9.09 -16.15
C TRP A 119 8.67 -8.68 -17.60
N GLY A 120 8.23 -7.46 -17.97
CA GLY A 120 8.43 -6.91 -19.30
C GLY A 120 9.90 -6.80 -19.67
N ALA A 121 10.75 -6.35 -18.75
CA ALA A 121 12.20 -6.28 -18.96
C ALA A 121 12.84 -7.67 -19.13
N GLU A 122 12.41 -8.67 -18.35
CA GLU A 122 12.90 -10.05 -18.49
C GLU A 122 12.51 -10.67 -19.84
N LEU A 123 11.26 -10.47 -20.28
CA LEU A 123 10.79 -10.94 -21.59
C LEU A 123 11.55 -10.31 -22.76
N ILE A 124 11.82 -9.01 -22.69
CA ILE A 124 12.60 -8.30 -23.72
C ILE A 124 14.05 -8.80 -23.73
N GLY A 125 14.66 -9.00 -22.56
CA GLY A 125 16.00 -9.56 -22.44
C GLY A 125 16.10 -10.95 -23.06
N GLN A 126 15.17 -11.85 -22.72
CA GLN A 126 15.11 -13.18 -23.32
C GLN A 126 14.90 -13.13 -24.83
N TYR A 127 14.08 -12.22 -25.35
CA TYR A 127 13.89 -12.05 -26.79
C TYR A 127 15.17 -11.54 -27.48
N ALA A 128 15.86 -10.57 -26.89
CA ALA A 128 17.13 -10.05 -27.41
C ALA A 128 18.24 -11.11 -27.41
N ASP A 129 18.31 -11.93 -26.36
CA ASP A 129 19.27 -13.04 -26.25
C ASP A 129 18.95 -14.19 -27.23
N SER A 130 17.66 -14.40 -27.52
CA SER A 130 17.20 -15.42 -28.47
C SER A 130 17.36 -14.99 -29.94
N TYR A 131 17.50 -13.69 -30.20
CA TYR A 131 17.67 -13.10 -31.54
C TYR A 131 18.76 -12.03 -31.55
N PRO A 132 20.04 -12.41 -31.38
CA PRO A 132 21.15 -11.48 -31.41
C PRO A 132 21.43 -11.05 -32.85
N GLY A 133 20.72 -10.06 -33.36
CA GLY A 133 21.05 -9.42 -34.64
C GLY A 133 19.85 -9.07 -35.52
N ARG A 134 19.51 -7.79 -35.53
CA ARG A 134 19.38 -7.04 -36.77
C ARG A 134 20.32 -5.84 -36.70
#